data_AF-A0A931T2H6-F1
#
_entry.id   AF-A0A931T2H6-F1
#
_cell.length_a   1.000
_cell.length_b   1.000
_cell.length_c   1.000
_cell.angle_alpha   90.00
_cell.angle_beta   90.00
_cell.angle_gamma   90.00
#
_symmetry.space_group_name_H-M   'P 1'
#
loop_
_entity.id
_entity.type
_entity.pdbx_description
1 polymer ?
#
loop_
_entity_poly.entity_id
_entity_poly.type
_entity_poly.pdbx_seq_one_letter_code
_entity_poly.pdbx_strand_id
1 'polypeptide(L)'
;MQRKSEKIIGVLGGLGPWATLDLFEKILRLTPAGRDQEHLRIIIDNNTKIPDRSPAIFGRGEDPTPSLVETARNLERAGADFIVIPCNTAHFFFDAVQRAVSIPVLHIMHEVASAARDEVPGLRTVGVLATEAAMRSRLYHDAF
;
A
#
# COMPACT_ATOMS: atom_id res chain seq x y z
N MET A 1 -13.86 27.16 12.23
CA MET A 1 -13.74 25.78 11.67
C MET A 1 -12.74 25.01 12.52
N GLN A 2 -13.20 24.03 13.30
CA GLN A 2 -12.28 23.04 13.89
C GLN A 2 -11.59 22.32 12.74
N ARG A 3 -10.26 22.44 12.62
CA ARG A 3 -9.51 21.55 11.73
C ARG A 3 -9.74 20.14 12.24
N LYS A 4 -10.32 19.27 11.41
CA LYS A 4 -10.19 17.82 11.59
C LYS A 4 -8.71 17.55 11.84
N SER A 5 -8.37 16.83 12.90
CA SER A 5 -6.98 16.46 13.17
C SER A 5 -6.40 15.82 11.90
N GLU A 6 -5.34 16.40 11.36
CA GLU A 6 -4.65 15.87 10.19
C GLU A 6 -4.22 14.42 10.45
N LYS A 7 -4.46 13.54 9.49
CA LYS A 7 -4.11 12.13 9.57
C LYS A 7 -2.69 11.91 9.04
N ILE A 8 -1.89 11.15 9.77
CA ILE A 8 -0.50 10.83 9.40
C ILE A 8 -0.48 9.58 8.53
N ILE A 9 0.15 9.69 7.35
CA ILE A 9 0.27 8.57 6.41
C ILE A 9 1.48 7.71 6.78
N GLY A 10 1.29 6.42 6.97
CA GLY A 10 2.37 5.42 7.03
C GLY A 10 2.57 4.74 5.68
N VAL A 11 3.78 4.79 5.12
CA VAL A 11 4.13 4.07 3.89
C VAL A 11 5.01 2.88 4.23
N LEU A 12 4.44 1.67 4.09
CA LEU A 12 5.16 0.41 4.19
C LEU A 12 5.86 0.16 2.84
N GLY A 13 7.05 0.74 2.70
CA GLY A 13 7.82 0.80 1.46
C GLY A 13 8.90 -0.27 1.34
N GLY A 14 9.78 -0.09 0.36
CA GLY A 14 10.92 -0.99 0.08
C GLY A 14 10.59 -2.16 -0.86
N LEU A 15 9.40 -2.19 -1.46
CA LEU A 15 8.84 -3.35 -2.14
C LEU A 15 8.55 -3.17 -3.65
N GLY A 16 9.29 -2.42 -4.46
CA GLY A 16 10.67 -1.95 -4.28
C GLY A 16 10.82 -0.49 -3.88
N PRO A 17 12.09 -0.02 -3.68
CA PRO A 17 12.36 1.35 -3.25
C PRO A 17 11.92 2.40 -4.27
N TRP A 18 12.02 2.11 -5.58
CA TRP A 18 11.56 3.03 -6.63
C TRP A 18 10.05 3.24 -6.62
N ALA A 19 9.25 2.19 -6.38
CA ALA A 19 7.80 2.32 -6.24
C ALA A 19 7.41 3.14 -5.00
N THR A 20 8.23 3.05 -3.93
CA THR A 20 8.05 3.85 -2.72
C THR A 20 8.31 5.34 -2.99
N LEU A 21 9.39 5.64 -3.72
CA LEU A 21 9.69 7.01 -4.16
C LEU A 21 8.59 7.58 -5.06
N ASP A 22 8.14 6.79 -6.04
CA ASP A 22 7.07 7.18 -6.97
C ASP A 22 5.74 7.47 -6.24
N LEU A 23 5.36 6.66 -5.24
CA LEU A 23 4.20 6.96 -4.40
C LEU A 23 4.38 8.27 -3.64
N PHE A 24 5.55 8.48 -3.03
CA PHE A 24 5.82 9.71 -2.29
C PHE A 24 5.73 10.94 -3.20
N GLU A 25 6.34 10.88 -4.38
CA GLU A 25 6.26 11.95 -5.37
C GLU A 25 4.81 12.23 -5.79
N LYS A 26 4.00 11.19 -6.03
CA LYS A 26 2.58 11.34 -6.37
C LYS A 26 1.80 12.02 -5.25
N ILE A 27 2.03 11.65 -3.99
CA ILE A 27 1.38 12.30 -2.86
C ILE A 27 1.74 13.79 -2.82
N LEU A 28 3.02 14.14 -2.99
CA LEU A 28 3.46 15.54 -3.02
C LEU A 28 2.80 16.33 -4.14
N ARG A 29 2.76 15.77 -5.37
CA ARG A 29 2.19 16.43 -6.55
C ARG A 29 0.67 16.60 -6.46
N LEU A 30 -0.02 15.65 -5.82
CA LEU A 30 -1.48 15.65 -5.69
C LEU A 30 -1.98 16.39 -4.44
N THR A 31 -1.08 16.81 -3.56
CA THR A 31 -1.44 17.62 -2.39
C THR A 31 -1.49 19.10 -2.78
N PRO A 32 -2.65 19.78 -2.69
CA PRO A 32 -2.74 21.21 -2.96
C PRO A 32 -2.11 22.00 -1.79
N ALA A 33 -0.83 22.32 -1.92
CA ALA A 33 -0.05 23.06 -0.93
C ALA A 33 0.67 24.25 -1.60
N GLY A 34 0.55 25.44 -1.00
CA GLY A 34 1.27 26.64 -1.44
C GLY A 34 2.61 26.84 -0.72
N ARG A 35 2.87 26.07 0.34
CA ARG A 35 4.07 26.10 1.16
C ARG A 35 4.25 24.77 1.91
N ASP A 36 5.46 24.53 2.41
CA ASP A 36 5.84 23.25 3.03
C ASP A 36 4.89 22.78 4.15
N GLN A 37 4.41 23.68 5.02
CA GLN A 37 3.57 23.31 6.17
C GLN A 37 2.13 22.92 5.80
N GLU A 38 1.77 23.02 4.52
CA GLU A 38 0.47 22.59 3.99
C GLU A 38 0.54 21.19 3.37
N HIS A 39 1.73 20.61 3.24
CA HIS A 39 1.87 19.21 2.85
C HIS A 39 1.49 18.27 3.99
N LEU A 40 1.03 17.09 3.60
CA LEU A 40 0.66 16.01 4.51
C LEU A 40 1.87 15.50 5.29
N ARG A 41 1.68 15.18 6.57
CA ARG A 41 2.69 14.46 7.35
C ARG A 41 2.73 12.98 6.93
N ILE A 42 3.92 12.51 6.53
CA ILE A 42 4.15 11.15 6.02
C ILE A 42 5.34 10.53 6.76
N ILE A 43 5.19 9.27 7.16
CA ILE A 43 6.25 8.42 7.70
C ILE A 43 6.48 7.29 6.71
N ILE A 44 7.70 7.16 6.19
CA ILE A 44 8.07 6.12 5.23
C ILE A 44 9.06 5.17 5.88
N ASP A 45 8.68 3.89 5.98
CA ASP A 45 9.60 2.81 6.31
C ASP A 45 9.97 2.09 5.00
N ASN A 46 11.08 2.52 4.37
CA ASN A 46 11.58 1.94 3.13
C ASN A 46 12.45 0.70 3.43
N ASN A 47 11.80 -0.40 3.81
CA ASN A 47 12.47 -1.62 4.23
C ASN A 47 12.77 -2.55 3.03
N THR A 48 13.94 -2.40 2.42
CA THR A 48 14.40 -3.24 1.29
C THR A 48 14.88 -4.63 1.72
N LYS A 49 14.83 -4.96 3.02
CA LYS A 49 15.22 -6.26 3.56
C LYS A 49 14.07 -7.26 3.66
N ILE A 50 12.84 -6.82 3.39
CA ILE A 50 11.69 -7.73 3.32
C ILE A 50 11.91 -8.73 2.17
N PRO A 51 11.81 -10.04 2.42
CA PRO A 51 11.94 -11.08 1.40
C PRO A 51 11.07 -10.86 0.15
N ASP A 52 11.45 -11.49 -0.96
CA ASP A 52 10.68 -11.36 -2.20
C ASP A 52 9.31 -12.05 -2.07
N ARG A 53 8.25 -11.32 -2.41
CA ARG A 53 6.86 -11.80 -2.29
C ARG A 53 6.51 -12.83 -3.36
N SER A 54 7.09 -12.70 -4.56
CA SER A 54 6.71 -13.49 -5.73
C SER A 54 7.02 -14.99 -5.55
N PRO A 55 8.23 -15.42 -5.12
CA PRO A 55 8.47 -16.83 -4.84
C PRO A 55 7.67 -17.29 -3.62
N ALA A 56 7.53 -16.45 -2.58
CA ALA A 56 6.86 -16.80 -1.34
C ALA A 56 5.38 -17.16 -1.55
N ILE A 57 4.68 -16.45 -2.44
CA ILE A 57 3.30 -16.75 -2.87
C ILE A 57 3.16 -18.19 -3.39
N PHE A 58 4.21 -18.73 -4.00
CA PHE A 58 4.22 -20.10 -4.54
C PHE A 58 4.84 -21.12 -3.57
N GLY A 59 4.97 -20.78 -2.29
CA GLY A 59 5.58 -21.64 -1.27
C GLY A 59 7.08 -21.85 -1.46
N ARG A 60 7.76 -20.92 -2.13
CA ARG A 60 9.21 -20.95 -2.39
C ARG A 60 9.88 -19.75 -1.72
N GLY A 61 11.12 -19.91 -1.28
CA GLY A 61 11.85 -18.81 -0.65
C GLY A 61 11.34 -18.49 0.75
N GLU A 62 11.83 -17.39 1.30
CA GLU A 62 11.57 -16.95 2.67
C GLU A 62 10.22 -16.24 2.78
N ASP A 63 9.49 -16.50 3.87
CA ASP A 63 8.20 -15.86 4.15
C ASP A 63 8.40 -14.38 4.49
N PRO A 64 7.84 -13.43 3.71
CA PRO A 64 7.97 -12.00 3.99
C PRO A 64 7.06 -11.53 5.13
N THR A 65 6.10 -12.36 5.58
CA THR A 65 5.07 -11.97 6.55
C THR A 65 5.65 -11.39 7.85
N PRO A 66 6.67 -12.00 8.49
CA PRO A 66 7.22 -11.45 9.73
C PRO A 66 7.77 -10.03 9.54
N SER A 67 8.53 -9.79 8.46
CA SER A 67 9.10 -8.47 8.17
C SER A 67 8.04 -7.44 7.79
N LEU A 68 7.01 -7.84 7.01
CA LEU A 68 5.88 -6.97 6.69
C LEU A 68 5.12 -6.54 7.96
N VAL A 69 4.85 -7.48 8.85
CA VAL A 69 4.18 -7.23 10.13
C VAL A 69 5.01 -6.31 11.03
N GLU A 70 6.31 -6.55 11.13
CA GLU A 70 7.20 -5.71 11.93
C GLU A 70 7.26 -4.27 11.38
N THR A 71 7.42 -4.10 10.06
CA THR A 71 7.41 -2.79 9.41
C THR A 71 6.07 -2.06 9.62
N ALA A 72 4.93 -2.76 9.55
CA ALA A 72 3.63 -2.15 9.85
C ALA A 72 3.52 -1.68 11.31
N ARG A 73 3.98 -2.49 12.28
CA ARG A 73 4.04 -2.11 13.69
C ARG A 73 5.00 -0.95 13.94
N ASN A 74 6.11 -0.85 13.20
CA ASN A 74 7.01 0.29 13.26
C ASN A 74 6.29 1.58 12.89
N LEU A 75 5.54 1.57 11.80
CA LEU A 75 4.77 2.73 11.34
C LEU A 75 3.69 3.15 12.35
N GLU A 76 2.94 2.18 12.91
CA GLU A 76 1.96 2.46 13.96
C GLU A 76 2.63 3.08 15.20
N ARG A 77 3.74 2.50 15.68
CA ARG A 77 4.51 3.04 16.82
C ARG A 77 5.09 4.43 16.54
N ALA A 78 5.43 4.71 15.29
CA ALA A 78 5.93 6.02 14.85
C ALA A 78 4.82 7.07 14.77
N GLY A 79 3.55 6.68 14.91
CA GLY A 79 2.39 7.56 14.94
C GLY A 79 1.65 7.68 13.61
N ALA A 80 1.78 6.72 12.70
CA ALA A 80 0.91 6.66 11.53
C ALA A 80 -0.55 6.43 11.97
N ASP A 81 -1.49 7.12 11.33
CA ASP A 81 -2.93 6.92 11.55
C ASP A 81 -3.52 5.84 10.63
N PHE A 82 -2.85 5.54 9.52
CA PHE A 82 -3.20 4.50 8.57
C PHE A 82 -1.97 4.12 7.73
N ILE A 83 -2.00 2.95 7.10
CA ILE A 83 -0.89 2.43 6.30
C ILE A 83 -1.30 2.25 4.84
N VAL A 84 -0.38 2.60 3.93
CA VAL A 84 -0.44 2.27 2.50
C VAL A 84 0.78 1.45 2.10
N ILE A 85 0.60 0.53 1.15
CA ILE A 85 1.64 -0.37 0.67
C ILE A 85 1.77 -0.23 -0.86
N PRO A 86 2.80 0.44 -1.41
CA PRO A 86 3.00 0.57 -2.85
C PRO A 86 3.55 -0.71 -3.49
N CYS A 87 2.87 -1.85 -3.27
CA CYS A 87 3.25 -3.15 -3.81
C CYS A 87 2.04 -4.08 -3.96
N ASN A 88 1.70 -4.47 -5.19
CA ASN A 88 0.57 -5.36 -5.45
C ASN A 88 0.76 -6.74 -4.81
N THR A 89 1.91 -7.38 -5.00
CA THR A 89 2.13 -8.75 -4.49
C THR A 89 2.19 -8.83 -2.96
N ALA A 90 2.54 -7.73 -2.27
CA ALA A 90 2.49 -7.68 -0.81
C ALA A 90 1.07 -7.83 -0.24
N HIS A 91 0.04 -7.49 -1.02
CA HIS A 91 -1.34 -7.63 -0.60
C HIS A 91 -1.83 -9.08 -0.54
N PHE A 92 -1.06 -10.05 -1.07
CA PHE A 92 -1.31 -11.46 -0.77
C PHE A 92 -1.20 -11.77 0.73
N PHE A 93 -0.37 -11.00 1.44
CA PHE A 93 -0.13 -11.13 2.89
C PHE A 93 -0.92 -10.09 3.71
N PHE A 94 -1.86 -9.36 3.08
CA PHE A 94 -2.58 -8.22 3.65
C PHE A 94 -3.21 -8.56 5.01
N ASP A 95 -3.91 -9.68 5.07
CA ASP A 95 -4.61 -10.15 6.25
C ASP A 95 -3.73 -10.26 7.49
N ALA A 96 -2.50 -10.74 7.32
CA ALA A 96 -1.53 -10.84 8.42
C ALA A 96 -1.07 -9.45 8.88
N VAL A 97 -0.83 -8.54 7.93
CA VAL A 97 -0.45 -7.16 8.21
C VAL A 97 -1.57 -6.41 8.93
N GLN A 98 -2.80 -6.43 8.41
CA GLN A 98 -3.95 -5.76 8.99
C GLN A 98 -4.28 -6.28 10.40
N ARG A 99 -4.16 -7.60 10.66
CA ARG A 99 -4.38 -8.15 12.01
C ARG A 99 -3.31 -7.76 13.02
N ALA A 100 -2.13 -7.31 12.56
CA ALA A 100 -1.00 -7.03 13.44
C ALA A 100 -0.95 -5.60 13.97
N VAL A 101 -1.78 -4.71 13.44
CA VAL A 101 -1.90 -3.29 13.82
C VAL A 101 -3.36 -2.94 14.12
N SER A 102 -3.58 -1.90 14.91
CA SER A 102 -4.92 -1.37 15.22
C SER A 102 -5.41 -0.31 14.24
N ILE A 103 -4.49 0.32 13.51
CA ILE A 103 -4.78 1.30 12.46
C ILE A 103 -5.17 0.61 11.13
N PRO A 104 -5.99 1.27 10.29
CA PRO A 104 -6.38 0.71 9.00
C PRO A 104 -5.19 0.63 8.03
N VAL A 105 -5.12 -0.47 7.29
CA VAL A 105 -4.23 -0.67 6.15
C VAL A 105 -5.09 -0.62 4.89
N LEU A 106 -4.79 0.31 3.98
CA LEU A 106 -5.57 0.45 2.74
C LEU A 106 -5.15 -0.62 1.73
N HIS A 107 -6.15 -1.33 1.18
CA HIS A 107 -5.92 -2.40 0.21
C HIS A 107 -5.93 -1.83 -1.21
N ILE A 108 -4.77 -1.79 -1.88
CA ILE A 108 -4.60 -1.11 -3.17
C ILE A 108 -5.59 -1.58 -4.26
N MET A 109 -5.92 -2.88 -4.32
CA MET A 109 -6.87 -3.38 -5.31
C MET A 109 -8.29 -2.88 -5.08
N HIS A 110 -8.72 -2.70 -3.82
CA HIS A 110 -10.04 -2.17 -3.52
C HIS A 110 -10.14 -0.71 -3.94
N GLU A 111 -9.11 0.09 -3.63
CA GLU A 111 -9.03 1.50 -4.02
C GLU A 111 -9.00 1.66 -5.54
N VAL A 112 -8.20 0.83 -6.25
CA VAL A 112 -8.14 0.84 -7.72
C VAL A 112 -9.48 0.44 -8.33
N ALA A 113 -10.17 -0.56 -7.77
CA ALA A 113 -11.47 -0.98 -8.28
C ALA A 113 -12.57 0.06 -8.04
N SER A 114 -12.55 0.74 -6.89
CA SER A 114 -13.44 1.87 -6.64
C SER A 114 -13.18 2.99 -7.65
N ALA A 115 -11.93 3.43 -7.78
CA ALA A 115 -11.55 4.52 -8.68
C ALA A 115 -11.92 4.21 -10.14
N ALA A 116 -11.66 2.99 -10.62
CA ALA A 116 -11.98 2.59 -11.99
C ALA A 116 -13.50 2.61 -12.28
N ARG A 117 -14.33 2.20 -11.31
CA ARG A 117 -15.80 2.24 -11.44
C ARG A 117 -16.34 3.67 -11.44
N ASP A 118 -15.73 4.55 -10.66
CA ASP A 118 -16.10 5.97 -10.62
C ASP A 118 -15.69 6.70 -11.91
N GLU A 119 -14.53 6.37 -12.48
CA GLU A 119 -14.00 6.99 -13.69
C GLU A 119 -14.70 6.50 -14.98
N VAL A 120 -15.13 5.24 -15.02
CA VAL A 120 -15.76 4.62 -16.21
C VAL A 120 -17.16 4.11 -15.88
N PRO A 121 -18.21 4.94 -16.05
CA PRO A 121 -19.59 4.51 -15.83
C PRO A 121 -19.97 3.29 -16.69
N GLY A 122 -20.46 2.23 -16.05
CA GLY A 122 -20.83 0.99 -16.73
C GLY A 122 -19.64 0.09 -17.09
N LEU A 123 -18.50 0.25 -16.41
CA LEU A 123 -17.33 -0.64 -16.53
C LEU A 123 -17.74 -2.11 -16.39
N ARG A 124 -17.42 -2.93 -17.41
CA ARG A 124 -17.68 -4.38 -17.41
C ARG A 124 -16.42 -5.23 -17.48
N THR A 125 -15.34 -4.69 -18.05
CA THR A 125 -14.10 -5.43 -18.33
C THR A 125 -12.90 -4.52 -18.09
N VAL A 126 -11.89 -5.03 -17.39
CA VAL A 126 -10.63 -4.33 -17.12
C VAL A 126 -9.46 -5.19 -17.58
N GLY A 127 -8.52 -4.58 -18.31
CA GLY A 127 -7.23 -5.21 -18.61
C GLY A 127 -6.27 -5.02 -17.44
N VAL A 128 -5.71 -6.11 -16.92
CA VAL A 128 -4.75 -6.08 -15.80
C VAL A 128 -3.34 -6.36 -16.30
N LEU A 129 -2.44 -5.41 -16.07
CA LEU A 129 -0.99 -5.58 -16.27
C LEU A 129 -0.33 -5.72 -14.90
N ALA A 130 0.14 -6.92 -14.58
CA ALA A 130 0.73 -7.21 -13.29
C ALA A 130 1.82 -8.30 -13.42
N THR A 131 2.58 -8.51 -12.34
CA THR A 131 3.55 -9.61 -12.27
C THR A 131 2.84 -10.96 -12.40
N GLU A 132 3.57 -11.99 -12.83
CA GLU A 132 3.03 -13.35 -12.91
C GLU A 132 2.46 -13.80 -11.55
N ALA A 133 3.17 -13.49 -10.46
CA ALA A 133 2.71 -13.79 -9.10
C ALA A 133 1.33 -13.20 -8.82
N ALA A 134 1.14 -11.89 -9.06
CA ALA A 134 -0.14 -11.22 -8.81
C ALA A 134 -1.28 -11.77 -9.68
N MET A 135 -0.99 -12.13 -10.94
CA MET A 135 -1.98 -12.73 -11.83
C MET A 135 -2.38 -14.14 -11.39
N ARG A 136 -1.40 -15.00 -11.07
CA ARG A 136 -1.64 -16.41 -10.72
C ARG A 136 -2.26 -16.57 -9.33
N SER A 137 -1.94 -15.69 -8.39
CA SER A 137 -2.62 -15.64 -7.09
C SER A 137 -3.95 -14.89 -7.12
N ARG A 138 -4.40 -14.47 -8.32
CA ARG A 138 -5.71 -13.88 -8.58
C ARG A 138 -6.03 -12.63 -7.74
N LEU A 139 -5.02 -11.84 -7.35
CA LEU A 139 -5.20 -10.72 -6.41
C LEU A 139 -6.22 -9.67 -6.84
N TYR A 140 -6.41 -9.46 -8.14
CA TYR A 140 -7.38 -8.50 -8.67
C TYR A 140 -8.80 -9.08 -8.86
N HIS A 141 -8.98 -10.41 -8.77
CA HIS A 141 -10.26 -11.04 -9.13
C HIS A 141 -11.36 -10.79 -8.11
N ASP A 142 -11.02 -10.63 -6.84
CA ASP A 142 -12.02 -10.38 -5.80
C ASP A 142 -12.41 -8.90 -5.72
N ALA A 143 -11.61 -8.01 -6.32
CA ALA A 143 -11.84 -6.57 -6.31
C ALA A 143 -12.71 -6.08 -7.49
N PHE A 144 -12.71 -6.82 -8.61
CA PHE A 144 -13.37 -6.46 -9.88
C PHE A 144 -14.45 -7.45 -10.30
#